data_AF-A0A7L5Z4T2-F1
#
_entry.id   AF-A0A7L5Z4T2-F1
#
_cell.length_a   1.000
_cell.length_b   1.000
_cell.length_c   1.000
_cell.angle_alpha   90.00
_cell.angle_beta   90.00
_cell.angle_gamma   90.00
#
_symmetry.space_group_name_H-M   'P 1'
#
loop_
_entity.id
_entity.type
_entity.pdbx_description
1 polymer ?
#
loop_
_entity_poly.entity_id
_entity_poly.type
_entity_poly.pdbx_seq_one_letter_code
_entity_poly.pdbx_strand_id
1 'polypeptide(L)' 'MLDVEGTEATSTHSETTFSSQSDAESWLGETYGELLTEGIEQVTLYEGDAEVYGPMSLRP' A
#
# COMPACT_ATOMS: atom_id res chain seq x y z
N MET A 1 30.45 9.03 -21.73
CA MET A 1 29.51 8.35 -22.62
C MET A 1 29.40 6.92 -22.10
N LEU A 2 28.37 6.51 -21.37
CA LEU A 2 27.01 7.01 -21.21
C LEU A 2 26.57 6.73 -19.75
N ASP A 3 25.90 7.69 -19.14
CA ASP A 3 25.36 7.65 -17.77
C ASP A 3 24.42 6.46 -17.54
N VAL A 4 24.61 5.76 -16.42
CA VAL A 4 23.64 4.76 -15.91
C VAL A 4 22.93 5.35 -14.70
N GLU A 5 22.01 6.28 -14.94
CA GLU A 5 21.08 6.73 -13.90
C GLU A 5 19.94 5.71 -13.77
N GLY A 6 20.24 4.59 -13.13
CA GLY A 6 19.22 3.72 -12.56
C GLY A 6 18.71 4.36 -11.28
N THR A 7 17.76 5.28 -11.39
CA THR A 7 17.00 5.71 -10.22
C THR A 7 16.11 4.54 -9.80
N GLU A 8 16.64 3.67 -8.93
CA GLU A 8 15.82 2.70 -8.22
C GLU A 8 14.84 3.51 -7.37
N ALA A 9 13.62 3.70 -7.89
CA ALA A 9 12.51 4.14 -7.07
C ALA A 9 12.32 3.05 -6.01
N THR A 10 12.89 3.24 -4.83
CA THR A 10 12.58 2.46 -3.64
C THR A 10 11.13 2.77 -3.29
N SER A 11 10.20 2.11 -3.98
CA SER A 11 8.82 2.01 -3.55
C SER A 11 8.86 1.26 -2.22
N THR A 12 8.85 2.00 -1.12
CA THR A 12 8.62 1.44 0.22
C THR A 12 7.21 0.85 0.22
N HIS A 13 7.10 -0.41 -0.19
CA HIS A 13 5.86 -1.16 -0.10
C HIS A 13 5.84 -1.83 1.26
N SER A 14 5.12 -1.24 2.21
CA SER A 14 4.91 -1.84 3.52
C SER A 14 3.90 -2.99 3.37
N GLU A 15 4.40 -4.22 3.22
CA GLU A 15 3.56 -5.42 3.16
C GLU A 15 3.09 -5.82 4.57
N THR A 16 1.79 -5.77 4.81
CA THR A 16 1.17 -6.22 6.07
C THR A 16 0.27 -7.43 5.80
N THR A 17 0.49 -8.54 6.50
CA THR A 17 -0.33 -9.75 6.37
C THR A 17 -1.42 -9.81 7.45
N PHE A 18 -2.64 -10.18 7.04
CA PHE A 18 -3.79 -10.31 7.93
C PHE A 18 -4.37 -11.72 7.89
N SER A 19 -4.99 -12.15 8.99
CA SER A 19 -5.65 -13.46 9.08
C SER A 19 -6.96 -13.53 8.28
N SER A 20 -7.60 -12.38 8.05
CA SER A 20 -8.84 -12.27 7.29
C SER A 20 -8.94 -10.91 6.59
N GLN A 21 -9.80 -10.83 5.57
CA GLN A 21 -10.14 -9.56 4.91
C GLN A 21 -10.69 -8.53 5.92
N SER A 22 -11.57 -8.96 6.83
CA SER A 22 -12.16 -8.06 7.83
C SER A 22 -11.12 -7.47 8.80
N ASP A 23 -10.07 -8.23 9.12
CA ASP A 23 -8.94 -7.72 9.90
C ASP A 23 -8.16 -6.67 9.09
N ALA A 24 -7.92 -6.93 7.80
CA ALA A 24 -7.24 -5.99 6.91
C ALA A 24 -8.03 -4.68 6.74
N GLU A 25 -9.35 -4.77 6.54
CA GLU A 25 -10.24 -3.61 6.43
C GLU A 25 -10.31 -2.80 7.72
N SER A 26 -10.36 -3.49 8.88
CA SER A 26 -10.35 -2.83 10.19
C SER A 26 -9.03 -2.09 10.40
N TRP A 27 -7.89 -2.76 10.18
CA TRP A 27 -6.57 -2.13 10.24
C TRP A 27 -6.43 -0.95 9.29
N LEU A 28 -6.95 -1.07 8.06
CA LEU A 28 -6.88 0.00 7.08
C LEU A 28 -7.68 1.23 7.54
N GLY A 29 -8.87 1.02 8.12
CA GLY A 29 -9.67 2.10 8.68
C GLY A 29 -9.02 2.75 9.91
N GLU A 30 -8.36 1.95 10.76
CA GLU A 30 -7.67 2.43 11.96
C GLU A 30 -6.39 3.21 11.65
N THR A 31 -5.61 2.76 10.66
CA THR A 31 -4.31 3.35 10.30
C THR A 31 -4.37 4.38 9.17
N TYR A 32 -5.55 4.58 8.56
CA TYR A 32 -5.76 5.48 7.43
C TYR A 32 -5.04 6.84 7.55
N GLY A 33 -5.16 7.49 8.71
CA GLY A 33 -4.55 8.80 8.94
C GLY A 33 -3.03 8.75 9.09
N GLU A 34 -2.50 7.66 9.64
CA GLU A 34 -1.06 7.42 9.75
C GLU A 34 -0.46 7.17 8.37
N LEU A 35 -1.09 6.30 7.56
CA LEU A 35 -0.70 6.03 6.18
C LEU A 35 -0.62 7.33 5.35
N LEU A 36 -1.63 8.20 5.47
CA LEU A 36 -1.62 9.52 4.84
C LEU A 36 -0.49 10.43 5.33
N THR A 37 -0.19 10.39 6.63
CA THR A 37 0.90 11.16 7.23
C THR A 37 2.27 10.68 6.75
N GLU A 38 2.39 9.38 6.49
CA GLU A 38 3.57 8.74 5.89
C GLU A 38 3.68 9.00 4.38
N GLY A 39 2.69 9.67 3.77
CA GLY A 39 2.66 9.98 2.34
C GLY A 39 2.14 8.84 1.47
N ILE A 40 1.50 7.83 2.06
CA ILE A 40 0.82 6.76 1.32
C ILE A 40 -0.50 7.32 0.79
N GLU A 41 -0.63 7.36 -0.53
CA GLU A 41 -1.81 7.93 -1.21
C GLU A 41 -2.81 6.86 -1.64
N GLN A 42 -2.38 5.59 -1.67
CA GLN A 42 -3.14 4.50 -2.23
C GLN A 42 -2.80 3.18 -1.54
N VAL A 43 -3.79 2.33 -1.40
CA VAL A 43 -3.66 0.96 -0.90
C VAL A 43 -4.38 -0.01 -1.82
N THR A 44 -3.82 -1.21 -1.83
CA THR A 44 -4.39 -2.37 -2.51
C THR A 44 -4.40 -3.53 -1.53
N LEU A 45 -5.54 -4.19 -1.38
CA LEU A 45 -5.65 -5.42 -0.61
C LEU A 45 -5.56 -6.63 -1.55
N TYR A 46 -4.70 -7.57 -1.16
CA TYR A 46 -4.49 -8.83 -1.85
C TYR A 46 -4.97 -10.00 -0.99
N GLU A 47 -5.63 -10.98 -1.62
CA GLU A 47 -5.91 -12.30 -1.02
C GLU A 47 -5.02 -13.33 -1.72
N GLY A 48 -3.91 -13.68 -1.08
CA GLY A 48 -2.84 -14.42 -1.74
C GLY A 48 -2.21 -13.58 -2.85
N ASP A 49 -2.36 -14.03 -4.10
CA ASP A 49 -1.84 -13.33 -5.29
C ASP A 49 -2.93 -12.52 -6.01
N ALA A 50 -4.18 -12.62 -5.56
CA ALA A 50 -5.31 -11.95 -6.19
C ALA A 50 -5.52 -10.56 -5.60
N GLU A 51 -5.50 -9.53 -6.44
CA GLU A 51 -5.98 -8.20 -6.07
C GLU A 51 -7.49 -8.28 -5.84
N VAL A 52 -7.89 -8.26 -4.57
CA VAL A 52 -9.30 -8.31 -4.18
C VAL A 52 -9.89 -6.92 -4.01
N TYR A 53 -9.06 -5.93 -3.70
CA TYR A 53 -9.53 -4.58 -3.44
C TYR A 53 -8.45 -3.55 -3.80
N GLY A 54 -8.50 -3.00 -5.02
CA GLY A 54 -7.61 -1.91 -5.42
C GLY A 54 -7.71 -1.43 -6.86
N PRO A 55 -6.93 -0.39 -7.21
CA PRO A 55 -6.29 0.55 -6.29
C PRO A 55 -7.27 1.57 -5.71
N MET A 56 -7.29 1.75 -4.38
CA MET A 56 -8.12 2.75 -3.71
C MET A 56 -7.31 3.92 -3.20
N SER A 57 -7.75 5.13 -3.52
CA SER A 57 -7.16 6.36 -2.98
C SER A 57 -7.50 6.52 -1.50
N LEU A 58 -6.48 6.83 -0.70
CA LEU A 58 -6.60 7.31 0.68
C LEU A 58 -6.88 8.82 0.74
N ARG A 59 -7.15 9.46 -0.40
CA ARG A 59 -7.48 10.89 -0.46
C ARG A 59 -9.00 11.05 -0.53
N PRO A 60 -9.60 11.94 0.29
CA PRO A 60 -11.03 12.24 0.23
C PRO A 60 -11.45 12.92 -1.07
#